data_AF-A0A4Q3YC25-F1
#
_entry.id   AF-A0A4Q3YC25-F1
#
_cell.length_a   1.000
_cell.length_b   1.000
_cell.length_c   1.000
_cell.angle_alpha   90.00
_cell.angle_beta   90.00
_cell.angle_gamma   90.00
#
_symmetry.space_group_name_H-M   'P 1'
#
loop_
_entity.id
_entity.type
_entity.pdbx_description
1 polymer ?
#
loop_
_entity_poly.entity_id
_entity_poly.type
_entity_poly.pdbx_seq_one_letter_code
_entity_poly.pdbx_strand_id
1 'polypeptide(L)'
;MSSVTKKRLLATVLGERQDTPPIWVMRQAGRYLPEYREVRAKAGSFLDLCYNPDLATEVTLQPLRRFDLDAAILFSDILVIPDALGQKVRFEVGEGPQLEPLAVTDVDRLERGGALDHLAPVLETVRRLRAALAPEKTLIGFCGSPWTVATYMLNGRGSPDQWVARRFALEHPAAFAKLMDVLVETSVDYLVAQL
;
A
#
# COMPACT_ATOMS: atom_id res chain seq x y z
N MET A 1 35.50 10.21 -10.05
CA MET A 1 34.20 10.83 -9.69
C MET A 1 33.15 9.75 -9.91
N SER A 2 32.57 9.21 -8.84
CA SER A 2 31.53 8.19 -8.96
C SER A 2 30.33 8.83 -9.64
N SER A 3 30.01 8.37 -10.84
CA SER A 3 28.77 8.71 -11.54
C SER A 3 27.62 8.36 -10.60
N VAL A 4 26.99 9.35 -9.98
CA VAL A 4 25.74 9.12 -9.25
C VAL A 4 24.76 8.57 -10.27
N THR A 5 24.51 7.26 -10.22
CA THR A 5 23.57 6.61 -11.11
C THR A 5 22.21 7.26 -10.94
N LYS A 6 21.79 8.05 -11.94
CA LYS A 6 20.62 8.91 -11.83
C LYS A 6 19.35 8.10 -12.02
N LYS A 7 18.52 8.04 -10.98
CA LYS A 7 17.18 7.46 -11.02
C LYS A 7 16.27 8.30 -11.92
N ARG A 8 16.05 7.87 -13.16
CA ARG A 8 15.35 8.65 -14.20
C ARG A 8 13.94 9.06 -13.80
N LEU A 9 13.17 8.15 -13.20
CA LEU A 9 11.82 8.46 -12.71
C LEU A 9 11.86 9.52 -11.61
N LEU A 10 12.69 9.34 -10.59
CA LEU A 10 12.83 10.32 -9.51
C LEU A 10 13.27 11.69 -10.02
N ALA A 11 14.26 11.74 -10.91
CA ALA A 11 14.70 13.00 -11.52
C ALA A 11 13.57 13.70 -12.31
N THR A 12 12.74 12.94 -13.02
CA THR A 12 11.57 13.48 -13.73
C THR A 12 10.56 14.10 -12.77
N VAL A 13 10.27 13.42 -11.65
CA VAL A 13 9.38 13.94 -10.60
C VAL A 13 9.93 15.23 -9.97
N LEU A 14 11.27 15.35 -9.88
CA LEU A 14 11.95 16.55 -9.39
C LEU A 14 12.09 17.66 -10.45
N GLY A 15 11.47 17.51 -11.62
CA GLY A 15 11.42 18.54 -12.66
C GLY A 15 12.53 18.44 -13.72
N GLU A 16 13.36 17.40 -13.68
CA GLU A 16 14.42 17.21 -14.67
C GLU A 16 13.88 16.49 -15.92
N ARG A 17 13.93 17.16 -17.07
CA ARG A 17 13.56 16.54 -18.35
C ARG A 17 14.56 15.45 -18.74
N GLN A 18 14.04 14.25 -19.01
CA GLN A 18 14.82 13.14 -19.55
C GLN A 18 14.67 13.08 -21.07
N ASP A 19 15.68 12.55 -21.78
CA ASP A 19 15.65 12.39 -23.24
C ASP A 19 14.54 11.43 -23.68
N THR A 20 14.39 10.32 -22.93
CA THR A 20 13.28 9.38 -23.05
C THR A 20 12.45 9.46 -21.76
N PRO A 21 11.11 9.58 -21.82
CA PRO A 21 10.27 9.54 -20.63
C PRO A 21 10.43 8.23 -19.87
N PRO A 22 10.60 8.25 -18.53
CA PRO A 22 10.66 7.01 -17.76
C PRO A 22 9.28 6.36 -17.67
N ILE A 23 9.25 5.03 -17.57
CA ILE A 23 8.01 4.24 -17.54
C ILE A 23 7.97 3.25 -16.38
N TRP A 24 6.80 3.14 -15.78
CA TRP A 24 6.38 2.05 -14.90
C TRP A 24 4.87 1.85 -15.08
N VAL A 25 4.33 0.72 -14.61
CA VAL A 25 2.91 0.40 -14.83
C VAL A 25 2.23 0.11 -13.50
N MET A 26 1.09 0.74 -13.25
CA MET A 26 0.26 0.41 -12.10
C MET A 26 -0.15 -1.07 -12.13
N ARG A 27 -0.03 -1.75 -10.99
CA ARG A 27 -0.24 -3.21 -10.87
C ARG A 27 0.71 -4.05 -11.74
N GLN A 28 1.95 -3.58 -11.96
CA GLN A 28 2.99 -4.35 -12.65
C GLN A 28 3.26 -5.72 -11.99
N ALA A 29 3.21 -5.81 -10.66
CA ALA A 29 3.23 -7.10 -9.96
C ALA A 29 1.78 -7.60 -9.83
N GLY A 30 1.38 -8.55 -10.67
CA GLY A 30 -0.01 -8.99 -10.68
C GLY A 30 -0.30 -10.21 -11.53
N ARG A 31 -1.58 -10.61 -11.49
CA ARG A 31 -2.10 -11.84 -12.07
C ARG A 31 -1.87 -12.02 -13.57
N TYR A 32 -1.46 -11.00 -14.33
CA TYR A 32 -1.13 -11.21 -15.74
C TYR A 32 0.19 -11.98 -15.92
N LEU A 33 1.06 -11.99 -14.90
CA LEU A 33 2.31 -12.75 -14.86
C LEU A 33 2.05 -14.18 -14.34
N PRO A 34 2.46 -15.23 -15.05
CA PRO A 34 2.32 -16.61 -14.57
C PRO A 34 3.09 -16.87 -13.26
N GLU A 35 4.32 -16.38 -13.14
CA GLU A 35 5.16 -16.51 -11.93
C GLU A 35 4.57 -15.79 -10.70
N TYR A 36 3.81 -14.71 -10.91
CA TYR A 36 3.06 -14.08 -9.84
C TYR A 36 1.97 -15.03 -9.33
N ARG A 37 1.23 -15.71 -10.24
CA ARG A 37 0.18 -16.66 -9.86
C ARG A 37 0.77 -17.84 -9.09
N GLU A 38 1.97 -18.30 -9.44
CA GLU A 38 2.67 -19.39 -8.74
C GLU A 38 3.07 -19.00 -7.32
N VAL A 39 3.66 -17.82 -7.12
CA VAL A 39 3.98 -17.32 -5.77
C VAL A 39 2.70 -17.09 -4.98
N ARG A 40 1.68 -16.53 -5.64
CA ARG A 40 0.39 -16.27 -5.03
C ARG A 40 -0.29 -17.53 -4.49
N ALA A 41 -0.20 -18.64 -5.22
CA ALA A 41 -0.76 -19.93 -4.80
C ALA A 41 -0.08 -20.49 -3.53
N LYS A 42 1.16 -20.09 -3.23
CA LYS A 42 1.93 -20.53 -2.07
C LYS A 42 1.72 -19.67 -0.82
N ALA A 43 1.25 -18.43 -0.99
CA ALA A 43 1.20 -17.44 0.08
C ALA A 43 0.01 -17.59 1.05
N GLY A 44 -0.99 -18.43 0.74
CA GLY A 44 -2.22 -18.52 1.52
C GLY A 44 -3.23 -17.44 1.11
N SER A 45 -3.15 -16.26 1.72
CA SER A 45 -4.06 -15.12 1.44
C SER A 45 -3.38 -13.91 0.78
N PHE A 46 -4.16 -12.82 0.58
CA PHE A 46 -3.59 -11.56 0.06
C PHE A 46 -2.72 -10.84 1.05
N LEU A 47 -3.19 -10.75 2.28
CA LEU A 47 -2.45 -10.09 3.34
C LEU A 47 -1.23 -10.90 3.74
N ASP A 48 -1.32 -12.23 3.76
CA ASP A 48 -0.15 -13.08 4.03
C ASP A 48 0.97 -12.85 3.01
N LEU A 49 0.61 -12.64 1.73
CA LEU A 49 1.59 -12.27 0.71
C LEU A 49 2.20 -10.88 0.98
N CYS A 50 1.41 -9.91 1.44
CA CYS A 50 1.91 -8.56 1.77
C CYS A 50 2.80 -8.55 3.03
N TYR A 51 2.49 -9.42 4.01
CA TYR A 51 3.21 -9.52 5.27
C TYR A 51 4.35 -10.53 5.26
N ASN A 52 4.59 -11.22 4.14
CA ASN A 52 5.75 -12.08 3.96
C ASN A 52 6.83 -11.33 3.16
N PRO A 53 7.92 -10.86 3.80
CA PRO A 53 8.89 -10.01 3.10
C PRO A 53 9.63 -10.72 1.97
N ASP A 54 9.85 -12.04 2.05
CA ASP A 54 10.46 -12.82 0.98
C ASP A 54 9.56 -12.83 -0.25
N LEU A 55 8.29 -13.19 -0.07
CA LEU A 55 7.35 -13.32 -1.16
C LEU A 55 6.96 -11.96 -1.76
N ALA A 56 6.75 -10.93 -0.91
CA ALA A 56 6.46 -9.57 -1.35
C ALA A 56 7.62 -8.96 -2.15
N THR A 57 8.87 -9.22 -1.72
CA THR A 57 10.07 -8.80 -2.46
C THR A 57 10.11 -9.51 -3.82
N GLU A 58 9.92 -10.83 -3.84
CA GLU A 58 9.94 -11.63 -5.07
C GLU A 58 8.92 -11.11 -6.09
N VAL A 59 7.63 -10.99 -5.71
CA VAL A 59 6.60 -10.54 -6.66
C VAL A 59 6.82 -9.10 -7.13
N THR A 60 7.42 -8.23 -6.31
CA THR A 60 7.75 -6.87 -6.71
C THR A 60 8.83 -6.83 -7.79
N LEU A 61 9.80 -7.76 -7.74
CA LEU A 61 10.93 -7.81 -8.68
C LEU A 61 10.60 -8.53 -9.99
N GLN A 62 9.60 -9.43 -10.01
CA GLN A 62 9.21 -10.18 -11.21
C GLN A 62 9.03 -9.33 -12.48
N PRO A 63 8.32 -8.18 -12.46
CA PRO A 63 8.08 -7.38 -13.66
C PRO A 63 9.37 -6.80 -14.23
N LEU A 64 10.33 -6.44 -13.36
CA LEU A 64 11.62 -5.87 -13.76
C LEU A 64 12.53 -6.90 -14.46
N ARG A 65 12.30 -8.20 -14.25
CA ARG A 65 13.00 -9.27 -14.97
C ARG A 65 12.46 -9.48 -16.39
N ARG A 66 11.23 -9.01 -16.67
CA ARG A 66 10.58 -9.13 -17.99
C ARG A 66 10.64 -7.87 -18.82
N PHE A 67 10.57 -6.73 -18.15
CA PHE A 67 10.42 -5.42 -18.77
C PHE A 67 11.44 -4.47 -18.18
N ASP A 68 12.10 -3.68 -19.04
CA ASP A 68 13.05 -2.65 -18.61
C ASP A 68 12.31 -1.41 -18.10
N LEU A 69 11.61 -1.56 -16.97
CA LEU A 69 10.88 -0.46 -16.30
C LEU A 69 11.86 0.40 -15.51
N ASP A 70 11.59 1.70 -15.39
CA ASP A 70 12.44 2.64 -14.63
C ASP A 70 12.17 2.62 -13.11
N ALA A 71 11.13 1.90 -12.67
CA ALA A 71 10.78 1.79 -11.27
C ALA A 71 10.13 0.46 -10.89
N ALA A 72 10.31 0.12 -9.61
CA ALA A 72 9.49 -0.83 -8.90
C ALA A 72 8.55 -0.09 -7.96
N ILE A 73 7.35 -0.63 -7.76
CA ILE A 73 6.42 -0.20 -6.71
C ILE A 73 6.32 -1.33 -5.68
N LEU A 74 6.38 -0.98 -4.40
CA LEU A 74 6.17 -1.91 -3.29
C LEU A 74 4.91 -2.75 -3.54
N PHE A 75 5.03 -4.07 -3.44
CA PHE A 75 3.85 -4.93 -3.36
C PHE A 75 3.28 -4.89 -1.93
N SER A 76 2.14 -4.22 -1.76
CA SER A 76 1.40 -4.12 -0.50
C SER A 76 -0.08 -3.82 -0.83
N ASP A 77 -0.90 -3.51 0.19
CA ASP A 77 -2.28 -3.05 0.04
C ASP A 77 -2.52 -1.73 0.77
N ILE A 78 -3.52 -0.95 0.36
CA ILE A 78 -3.93 0.24 1.10
C ILE A 78 -4.63 -0.11 2.43
N LEU A 79 -5.14 -1.33 2.56
CA LEU A 79 -5.88 -1.80 3.73
C LEU A 79 -5.00 -2.40 4.83
N VAL A 80 -3.66 -2.38 4.67
CA VAL A 80 -2.74 -2.74 5.76
C VAL A 80 -2.84 -1.76 6.93
N ILE A 81 -3.22 -0.49 6.70
CA ILE A 81 -3.43 0.50 7.76
C ILE A 81 -4.64 0.15 8.63
N PRO A 82 -5.85 -0.08 8.08
CA PRO A 82 -6.98 -0.61 8.86
C PRO A 82 -6.64 -1.86 9.66
N ASP A 83 -5.93 -2.81 9.05
CA ASP A 83 -5.48 -4.04 9.72
C ASP A 83 -4.54 -3.75 10.90
N ALA A 84 -3.57 -2.85 10.70
CA ALA A 84 -2.67 -2.38 11.75
C ALA A 84 -3.36 -1.58 12.86
N LEU A 85 -4.50 -0.96 12.58
CA LEU A 85 -5.37 -0.29 13.55
C LEU A 85 -6.34 -1.27 14.25
N GLY A 86 -6.19 -2.58 14.03
CA GLY A 86 -6.95 -3.63 14.69
C GLY A 86 -8.26 -4.03 13.99
N GLN A 87 -8.57 -3.45 12.82
CA GLN A 87 -9.75 -3.85 12.05
C GLN A 87 -9.46 -5.14 11.27
N LYS A 88 -10.33 -6.15 11.39
CA LYS A 88 -10.14 -7.41 10.67
C LYS A 88 -10.35 -7.22 9.17
N VAL A 89 -9.29 -7.42 8.38
CA VAL A 89 -9.34 -7.34 6.92
C VAL A 89 -9.20 -8.75 6.31
N ARG A 90 -10.05 -9.08 5.35
CA ARG A 90 -10.01 -10.33 4.59
C ARG A 90 -10.12 -10.06 3.10
N PHE A 91 -9.50 -10.91 2.29
CA PHE A 91 -9.59 -10.83 0.84
C PHE A 91 -10.20 -12.12 0.32
N GLU A 92 -11.45 -12.03 -0.14
CA GLU A 92 -12.17 -13.18 -0.68
C GLU A 92 -12.03 -13.24 -2.20
N VAL A 93 -11.93 -14.45 -2.74
CA VAL A 93 -11.72 -14.66 -4.17
C VAL A 93 -12.99 -14.25 -4.93
N GLY A 94 -12.87 -13.18 -5.72
CA GLY A 94 -13.96 -12.67 -6.56
C GLY A 94 -14.79 -11.56 -5.92
N GLU A 95 -14.72 -11.40 -4.59
CA GLU A 95 -15.52 -10.38 -3.87
C GLU A 95 -14.72 -9.13 -3.46
N GLY A 96 -13.38 -9.22 -3.47
CA GLY A 96 -12.51 -8.12 -3.07
C GLY A 96 -12.29 -8.07 -1.55
N PRO A 97 -11.87 -6.91 -1.01
CA PRO A 97 -11.61 -6.78 0.41
C PRO A 97 -12.91 -6.68 1.21
N GLN A 98 -12.96 -7.42 2.32
CA GLN A 98 -14.03 -7.44 3.31
C GLN A 98 -13.44 -7.04 4.67
N LEU A 99 -14.08 -6.09 5.33
CA LEU A 99 -13.75 -5.58 6.65
C LEU A 99 -15.02 -5.61 7.51
N GLU A 100 -14.86 -5.77 8.82
CA GLU A 100 -15.96 -5.53 9.76
C GLU A 100 -16.26 -4.03 9.82
N PRO A 101 -17.45 -3.55 9.41
CA PRO A 101 -17.75 -2.11 9.35
C PRO A 101 -17.52 -1.41 10.69
N LEU A 102 -16.78 -0.30 10.66
CA LEU A 102 -16.48 0.49 11.85
C LEU A 102 -17.73 1.28 12.31
N ALA A 103 -18.21 1.00 13.53
CA ALA A 103 -19.30 1.76 14.12
C ALA A 103 -18.81 3.08 14.73
N VAL A 104 -19.71 4.06 14.87
CA VAL A 104 -19.42 5.37 15.49
C VAL A 104 -18.80 5.20 16.87
N THR A 105 -19.31 4.26 17.66
CA THR A 105 -18.86 3.97 19.03
C THR A 105 -17.45 3.38 19.11
N ASP A 106 -16.94 2.85 18.00
CA ASP A 106 -15.63 2.20 17.96
C ASP A 106 -14.52 3.11 17.42
N VAL A 107 -14.88 4.27 16.85
CA VAL A 107 -13.87 5.27 16.40
C VAL A 107 -12.96 5.68 17.55
N ASP A 108 -13.51 5.81 18.75
CA ASP A 108 -12.74 6.20 19.93
C ASP A 108 -11.73 5.15 20.39
N ARG A 109 -11.90 3.90 19.94
CA ARG A 109 -11.05 2.75 20.28
C ARG A 109 -9.93 2.51 19.27
N LEU A 110 -9.86 3.28 18.18
CA LEU A 110 -8.76 3.16 17.23
C LEU A 110 -7.46 3.62 17.90
N GLU A 111 -6.58 2.66 18.16
CA GLU A 111 -5.28 2.90 18.76
C GLU A 111 -4.20 2.93 17.67
N ARG A 112 -3.44 4.03 17.62
CA ARG A 112 -2.27 4.15 16.74
C ARG A 112 -1.05 3.38 17.27
N GLY A 113 -1.03 3.14 18.58
CA GLY A 113 0.08 2.46 19.25
C GLY A 113 0.25 1.05 18.69
N GLY A 114 1.46 0.73 18.23
CA GLY A 114 1.79 -0.58 17.65
C GLY A 114 1.45 -0.73 16.16
N ALA A 115 0.82 0.26 15.51
CA ALA A 115 0.51 0.16 14.07
C ALA A 115 1.78 -0.01 13.23
N LEU A 116 2.85 0.73 13.52
CA LEU A 116 4.14 0.56 12.82
C LEU A 116 4.80 -0.79 13.13
N ASP A 117 4.68 -1.29 14.35
CA ASP A 117 5.22 -2.61 14.72
C ASP A 117 4.51 -3.73 13.95
N HIS A 118 3.19 -3.62 13.80
CA HIS A 118 2.39 -4.52 12.96
C HIS A 118 2.80 -4.45 11.49
N LEU A 119 3.14 -3.25 11.00
CA LEU A 119 3.59 -3.00 9.63
C LEU A 119 5.08 -3.30 9.40
N ALA A 120 5.83 -3.72 10.42
CA ALA A 120 7.26 -4.02 10.32
C ALA A 120 7.61 -5.01 9.18
N PRO A 121 6.83 -6.06 8.87
CA PRO A 121 7.12 -6.93 7.73
C PRO A 121 7.05 -6.19 6.37
N VAL A 122 6.14 -5.22 6.23
CA VAL A 122 6.07 -4.40 5.00
C VAL A 122 7.28 -3.48 4.90
N LEU A 123 7.71 -2.89 6.02
CA LEU A 123 8.92 -2.05 6.08
C LEU A 123 10.20 -2.86 5.81
N GLU A 124 10.26 -4.11 6.25
CA GLU A 124 11.35 -5.04 5.92
C GLU A 124 11.38 -5.33 4.41
N THR A 125 10.22 -5.50 3.78
CA THR A 125 10.11 -5.62 2.31
C THR A 125 10.72 -4.41 1.61
N VAL A 126 10.42 -3.19 2.08
CA VAL A 126 10.99 -1.95 1.54
C VAL A 126 12.51 -1.95 1.66
N ARG A 127 13.08 -2.35 2.81
CA ARG A 127 14.55 -2.48 2.98
C ARG A 127 15.16 -3.46 1.99
N ARG A 128 14.55 -4.64 1.83
CA ARG A 128 15.02 -5.68 0.89
C ARG A 128 14.98 -5.21 -0.55
N LEU A 129 13.90 -4.54 -0.95
CA LEU A 129 13.76 -3.97 -2.28
C LEU A 129 14.83 -2.90 -2.55
N ARG A 130 15.09 -1.99 -1.62
CA ARG A 130 16.18 -1.00 -1.78
C ARG A 130 17.54 -1.66 -1.98
N ALA A 131 17.81 -2.77 -1.30
CA ALA A 131 19.08 -3.50 -1.44
C ALA A 131 19.16 -4.31 -2.74
N ALA A 132 18.04 -4.84 -3.23
CA ALA A 132 17.98 -5.71 -4.40
C ALA A 132 17.85 -4.96 -5.74
N LEU A 133 17.28 -3.75 -5.74
CA LEU A 133 17.07 -2.96 -6.94
C LEU A 133 18.38 -2.42 -7.49
N ALA A 134 18.50 -2.43 -8.82
CA ALA A 134 19.61 -1.79 -9.48
C ALA A 134 19.62 -0.26 -9.17
N PRO A 135 20.79 0.37 -9.00
CA PRO A 135 20.90 1.75 -8.49
C PRO A 135 20.11 2.80 -9.29
N GLU A 136 19.92 2.58 -10.60
CA GLU A 136 19.16 3.42 -11.52
C GLU A 136 17.63 3.30 -11.38
N LYS A 137 17.14 2.24 -10.74
CA LYS A 137 15.71 1.97 -10.60
C LYS A 137 15.15 2.70 -9.38
N THR A 138 14.00 3.36 -9.57
CA THR A 138 13.31 4.03 -8.45
C THR A 138 12.45 3.02 -7.70
N LEU A 139 12.46 3.06 -6.36
CA LEU A 139 11.47 2.35 -5.54
C LEU A 139 10.36 3.32 -5.16
N ILE A 140 9.12 2.96 -5.47
CA ILE A 140 7.91 3.71 -5.11
C ILE A 140 7.30 3.04 -3.88
N GLY A 141 7.34 3.73 -2.74
CA GLY A 141 6.48 3.44 -1.59
C GLY A 141 5.09 4.03 -1.80
N PHE A 142 4.09 3.56 -1.03
CA PHE A 142 2.73 4.10 -1.11
C PHE A 142 1.91 3.80 0.14
N CYS A 143 0.79 4.51 0.27
CA CYS A 143 -0.31 4.18 1.18
C CYS A 143 -1.63 4.63 0.56
N GLY A 144 -2.76 4.22 1.16
CA GLY A 144 -4.07 4.75 0.78
C GLY A 144 -4.26 6.19 1.26
N SER A 145 -5.07 6.97 0.54
CA SER A 145 -5.49 8.27 1.07
C SER A 145 -6.41 8.07 2.28
N PRO A 146 -6.36 8.95 3.30
CA PRO A 146 -7.22 8.83 4.49
C PRO A 146 -8.71 8.73 4.14
N TRP A 147 -9.21 9.53 3.20
CA TRP A 147 -10.60 9.43 2.73
C TRP A 147 -10.91 8.06 2.12
N THR A 148 -10.07 7.58 1.20
CA THR A 148 -10.28 6.28 0.56
C THR A 148 -10.29 5.17 1.61
N VAL A 149 -9.34 5.15 2.53
CA VAL A 149 -9.25 4.14 3.58
C VAL A 149 -10.49 4.20 4.47
N ALA A 150 -10.92 5.39 4.92
CA ALA A 150 -12.13 5.57 5.70
C ALA A 150 -13.37 5.00 5.02
N THR A 151 -13.49 5.13 3.68
CA THR A 151 -14.64 4.57 2.96
C THR A 151 -14.71 3.04 3.07
N TYR A 152 -13.57 2.34 3.06
CA TYR A 152 -13.53 0.90 3.29
C TYR A 152 -13.79 0.54 4.75
N MET A 153 -13.19 1.28 5.69
CA MET A 153 -13.36 1.03 7.13
C MET A 153 -14.83 1.15 7.54
N LEU A 154 -15.54 2.19 7.07
CA LEU A 154 -16.94 2.46 7.41
C LEU A 154 -17.92 1.56 6.67
N ASN A 155 -17.66 1.23 5.40
CA ASN A 155 -18.58 0.44 4.60
C ASN A 155 -18.33 -1.08 4.70
N GLY A 156 -17.16 -1.49 5.19
CA GLY A 156 -16.72 -2.89 5.24
C GLY A 156 -16.25 -3.45 3.90
N ARG A 157 -16.43 -2.74 2.79
CA ARG A 157 -16.06 -3.19 1.44
C ARG A 157 -16.04 -2.01 0.48
N GLY A 158 -15.63 -2.24 -0.76
CA GLY A 158 -15.78 -1.25 -1.81
C GLY A 158 -17.24 -0.84 -2.00
N SER A 159 -17.50 0.46 -2.20
CA SER A 159 -18.80 1.00 -2.60
C SER A 159 -18.65 1.90 -3.82
N PRO A 160 -19.53 1.79 -4.83
CA PRO A 160 -19.46 2.62 -6.04
C PRO A 160 -19.82 4.08 -5.76
N ASP A 161 -20.66 4.32 -4.75
CA ASP A 161 -21.12 5.66 -4.42
C ASP A 161 -20.49 6.19 -3.14
N GLN A 162 -19.91 5.36 -2.27
CA GLN A 162 -19.38 5.78 -0.96
C GLN A 162 -20.46 6.44 -0.05
N TRP A 163 -21.74 6.08 -0.24
CA TRP A 163 -22.87 6.65 0.48
C TRP A 163 -22.73 6.56 2.00
N VAL A 164 -22.34 5.39 2.52
CA VAL A 164 -22.16 5.15 3.96
C VAL A 164 -21.16 6.13 4.57
N ALA A 165 -20.00 6.33 3.92
CA ALA A 165 -18.97 7.25 4.40
C ALA A 165 -19.43 8.71 4.36
N ARG A 166 -20.08 9.15 3.27
CA ARG A 166 -20.64 10.51 3.17
C ARG A 166 -21.70 10.77 4.24
N ARG A 167 -22.62 9.82 4.44
CA ARG A 167 -23.66 9.92 5.45
C ARG A 167 -23.06 9.98 6.85
N PHE A 168 -22.08 9.13 7.15
CA PHE A 168 -21.36 9.15 8.43
C PHE A 168 -20.69 10.51 8.68
N ALA A 169 -20.03 11.09 7.67
CA ALA A 169 -19.38 12.39 7.80
C ALA A 169 -20.38 13.53 8.09
N LEU A 170 -21.61 13.44 7.56
CA LEU A 170 -22.67 14.43 7.78
C LEU A 170 -23.41 14.24 9.11
N GLU A 171 -23.70 12.99 9.49
CA GLU A 171 -24.44 12.65 10.72
C GLU A 171 -23.55 12.65 11.97
N HIS A 172 -22.26 12.35 11.82
CA HIS A 172 -21.30 12.21 12.91
C HIS A 172 -19.98 12.97 12.64
N PRO A 173 -20.03 14.29 12.42
CA PRO A 173 -18.86 15.07 11.97
C PRO A 173 -17.67 15.01 12.95
N ALA A 174 -17.91 14.96 14.26
CA ALA A 174 -16.86 14.85 15.27
C ALA A 174 -16.15 13.49 15.24
N ALA A 175 -16.91 12.39 15.14
CA ALA A 175 -16.34 11.05 15.02
C ALA A 175 -15.60 10.91 13.68
N PHE A 176 -16.15 11.47 12.61
CA PHE A 176 -15.49 11.44 11.30
C PHE A 176 -14.17 12.22 11.30
N ALA A 177 -14.13 13.41 11.92
CA ALA A 177 -12.89 14.17 12.09
C ALA A 177 -11.83 13.36 12.84
N LYS A 178 -12.21 12.69 13.94
CA LYS A 178 -11.29 11.84 14.70
C LYS A 178 -10.77 10.65 13.88
N LEU A 179 -11.62 9.98 13.11
CA LEU A 179 -11.20 8.91 12.19
C LEU A 179 -10.18 9.43 11.18
N MET A 180 -10.43 10.60 10.61
CA MET A 180 -9.52 11.24 9.66
C MET A 180 -8.18 11.58 10.31
N ASP A 181 -8.16 12.13 11.52
CA ASP A 181 -6.92 12.44 12.25
C ASP A 181 -6.09 11.17 12.48
N VAL A 182 -6.72 10.08 12.94
CA VAL A 182 -6.04 8.79 13.13
C VAL A 182 -5.43 8.28 11.83
N LEU A 183 -6.19 8.32 10.72
CA LEU A 183 -5.72 7.85 9.42
C LEU A 183 -4.63 8.73 8.84
N VAL A 184 -4.71 10.05 8.98
CA VAL A 184 -3.67 10.99 8.52
C VAL A 184 -2.37 10.71 9.26
N GLU A 185 -2.40 10.70 10.59
CA GLU A 185 -1.20 10.50 11.42
C GLU A 185 -0.56 9.13 11.14
N THR A 186 -1.35 8.06 11.11
CA THR A 186 -0.85 6.71 10.81
C THR A 186 -0.27 6.62 9.39
N SER A 187 -0.89 7.30 8.42
CA SER A 187 -0.38 7.33 7.04
C SER A 187 0.94 8.10 6.93
N VAL A 188 1.09 9.21 7.67
CA VAL A 188 2.33 9.98 7.74
C VAL A 188 3.45 9.13 8.31
N ASP A 189 3.22 8.53 9.49
CA ASP A 189 4.20 7.65 10.15
C ASP A 189 4.62 6.50 9.22
N TYR A 190 3.65 5.87 8.56
CA TYR A 190 3.91 4.78 7.64
C TYR A 190 4.68 5.20 6.39
N LEU A 191 4.32 6.33 5.76
CA LEU A 191 5.04 6.83 4.58
C LEU A 191 6.46 7.28 4.93
N VAL A 192 6.66 7.92 6.08
CA VAL A 192 7.99 8.33 6.56
C VAL A 192 8.86 7.11 6.82
N ALA A 193 8.30 6.05 7.42
CA ALA A 193 9.01 4.78 7.62
C ALA A 193 9.38 4.07 6.30
N GLN A 194 8.71 4.40 5.20
CA GLN A 194 9.04 3.91 3.85
C GLN A 194 10.09 4.76 3.11
N LEU A 195 10.69 5.78 3.72
CA LEU A 195 11.80 6.56 3.10
C LEU A 195 13.16 5.88 3.23
#